data_AF-A0A1I7ED87-F1
#
_entry.id   AF-A0A1I7ED87-F1
#
_cell.length_a   1.000
_cell.length_b   1.000
_cell.length_c   1.000
_cell.angle_alpha   90.00
_cell.angle_beta   90.00
_cell.angle_gamma   90.00
#
_symmetry.space_group_name_H-M   'P 1'
#
loop_
_entity.id
_entity.type
_entity.pdbx_description
1 polymer ?
#
loop_
_entity_poly.entity_id
_entity_poly.type
_entity_poly.pdbx_seq_one_letter_code
_entity_poly.pdbx_strand_id
1 'polypeptide(L)'
;MKHLTDEEITAVAALLSGECLGTFQAMAGSTRAAVALHQEMLQLAGALMSVTAVVEIALRKLLKPEHAALENQAHALQIRLDAFVRANHPCAKHGHMHSRAFRTPLREHRRTCADATHSLKPRSPDPPRS
;
A
#
# COMPACT_ATOMS: atom_id res chain seq x y z
N MET A 1 -28.76 26.21 4.96
CA MET A 1 -27.77 25.95 6.04
C MET A 1 -28.31 26.53 7.33
N LYS A 2 -28.13 25.85 8.48
CA LYS A 2 -28.40 26.50 9.77
C LYS A 2 -27.45 27.69 9.90
N HIS A 3 -27.96 28.85 10.26
CA HIS A 3 -27.11 30.01 10.53
C HIS A 3 -26.29 29.72 11.79
N LEU A 4 -24.97 29.70 11.64
CA LEU A 4 -24.05 29.54 12.77
C LEU A 4 -24.07 30.80 13.65
N THR A 5 -24.10 30.60 14.96
CA THR A 5 -23.92 31.66 15.95
C THR A 5 -22.48 32.17 15.93
N ASP A 6 -22.22 33.35 16.49
CA ASP A 6 -20.84 33.89 16.56
C ASP A 6 -19.91 33.01 17.40
N GLU A 7 -20.44 32.35 18.43
CA GLU A 7 -19.69 31.37 19.23
C GLU A 7 -19.29 30.16 18.38
N GLU A 8 -20.23 29.62 17.59
CA GLU A 8 -19.95 28.50 16.68
C GLU A 8 -18.95 28.90 15.59
N ILE A 9 -19.06 30.12 15.04
CA ILE A 9 -18.10 30.65 14.07
C ILE A 9 -16.71 30.73 14.68
N THR A 10 -16.60 31.23 15.91
CA THR A 10 -15.32 31.34 16.62
C THR A 10 -14.73 29.98 16.91
N ALA A 11 -15.56 29.02 17.34
CA ALA A 11 -15.14 27.64 17.57
C ALA A 11 -14.63 26.98 16.28
N VAL A 12 -15.33 27.14 15.16
CA VAL A 12 -14.87 26.61 13.87
C VAL A 12 -13.60 27.30 13.39
N ALA A 13 -13.50 28.63 13.52
CA ALA A 13 -12.30 29.37 13.15
C ALA A 13 -11.07 28.92 13.96
N ALA A 14 -11.25 28.58 15.25
CA ALA A 14 -10.17 28.07 16.10
C ALA A 14 -9.68 26.66 15.71
N LEU A 15 -10.50 25.88 14.99
CA LEU A 15 -10.11 24.57 14.46
C LEU A 15 -9.34 24.67 13.13
N LEU A 16 -9.39 25.82 12.46
CA LEU A 16 -8.67 26.05 11.22
C LEU A 16 -7.24 26.49 11.53
N SER A 17 -6.28 26.00 10.75
CA SER A 17 -4.94 26.57 10.79
C SER A 17 -5.00 28.04 10.37
N GLY A 18 -4.12 28.87 10.93
CA GLY A 18 -4.07 30.30 10.60
C GLY A 18 -3.85 30.57 9.10
N GLU A 19 -3.09 29.71 8.42
CA GLU A 19 -2.88 29.77 6.97
C GLU A 19 -4.16 29.47 6.18
N CYS A 20 -4.89 28.43 6.57
CA CYS A 20 -6.16 28.05 5.96
C CYS A 20 -7.19 29.18 6.15
N LEU A 21 -7.37 29.64 7.40
CA LEU A 21 -8.30 30.72 7.72
C LEU A 21 -7.92 32.02 7.00
N GLY A 22 -6.63 32.37 6.97
CA GLY A 22 -6.14 33.56 6.26
C GLY A 22 -6.43 33.51 4.77
N THR A 23 -6.29 32.35 4.13
CA THR A 23 -6.62 32.15 2.70
C THR A 23 -8.12 32.38 2.45
N PHE A 24 -8.98 31.76 3.26
CA PHE A 24 -10.43 31.96 3.13
C PHE A 24 -10.86 33.39 3.45
N GLN A 25 -10.22 34.05 4.41
CA GLN A 25 -10.51 35.44 4.78
C GLN A 25 -10.06 36.42 3.69
N ALA A 26 -8.94 36.16 3.01
CA ALA A 26 -8.52 36.95 1.85
C ALA A 26 -9.55 36.89 0.70
N MET A 27 -10.23 35.75 0.52
CA MET A 27 -11.26 35.58 -0.51
C MET A 27 -12.63 36.12 -0.10
N ALA A 28 -13.02 35.93 1.16
CA ALA A 28 -14.37 36.19 1.64
C ALA A 28 -14.52 37.53 2.41
N GLY A 29 -13.41 38.21 2.71
CA GLY A 29 -13.37 39.55 3.31
C GLY A 29 -13.70 39.61 4.82
N SER A 30 -14.19 38.53 5.42
CA SER A 30 -14.46 38.47 6.88
C SER A 30 -14.31 37.04 7.42
N THR A 31 -14.07 36.90 8.72
CA THR A 31 -13.96 35.58 9.38
C THR A 31 -15.26 34.77 9.26
N ARG A 32 -16.42 35.40 9.42
CA ARG A 32 -17.73 34.74 9.28
C ARG A 32 -17.93 34.20 7.86
N ALA A 33 -17.63 35.02 6.85
CA ALA A 33 -17.74 34.59 5.46
C ALA A 33 -16.68 33.53 5.09
N ALA A 34 -15.48 33.62 5.66
CA ALA A 34 -14.42 32.63 5.50
C ALA A 34 -14.83 31.25 6.06
N VAL A 35 -15.39 31.23 7.26
CA VAL A 35 -15.92 30.00 7.88
C VAL A 35 -17.09 29.44 7.06
N ALA A 36 -18.01 30.27 6.58
CA ALA A 36 -19.10 29.83 5.73
C ALA A 36 -18.59 29.19 4.43
N LEU A 37 -17.64 29.85 3.76
CA LEU A 37 -17.02 29.36 2.52
C LEU A 37 -16.25 28.05 2.76
N HIS A 38 -15.55 27.93 3.88
CA HIS A 38 -14.89 26.69 4.27
C HIS A 38 -15.89 25.54 4.45
N GLN A 39 -17.02 25.79 5.11
CA GLN A 39 -18.08 24.79 5.30
C GLN A 39 -18.73 24.39 3.97
N GLU A 40 -18.95 25.33 3.06
CA GLU A 40 -19.41 25.04 1.70
C GLU A 40 -18.43 24.16 0.92
N MET A 41 -17.13 24.45 1.03
CA MET A 41 -16.09 23.63 0.42
C MET A 41 -16.07 22.20 0.99
N LEU A 42 -16.24 22.03 2.30
CA LEU A 42 -16.34 20.70 2.91
C LEU A 42 -17.57 19.93 2.41
N GLN A 43 -18.71 20.62 2.27
CA GLN A 43 -19.92 20.00 1.71
C GLN A 43 -19.72 19.59 0.26
N LEU A 44 -19.10 20.45 -0.56
CA LEU A 44 -18.78 20.13 -1.94
C LEU A 44 -17.82 18.93 -2.04
N ALA A 45 -16.76 18.92 -1.22
CA ALA A 45 -15.83 17.80 -1.14
C ALA A 45 -16.55 16.49 -0.76
N GLY A 46 -17.45 16.55 0.23
CA GLY A 46 -18.28 15.42 0.64
C GLY A 46 -19.19 14.92 -0.48
N ALA A 47 -19.82 15.83 -1.24
CA ALA A 47 -20.66 15.47 -2.38
C ALA A 47 -19.85 14.79 -3.50
N LEU A 48 -18.64 15.29 -3.77
CA LEU A 48 -17.73 14.74 -4.77
C LEU A 48 -17.12 13.39 -4.36
N MET A 49 -17.08 13.06 -3.07
CA MET A 49 -16.47 11.83 -2.54
C MET A 49 -17.06 10.56 -3.15
N SER A 50 -18.36 10.55 -3.46
CA SER A 50 -19.01 9.42 -4.13
C SER A 50 -18.48 9.20 -5.55
N VAL A 51 -18.30 10.29 -6.29
CA VAL A 51 -17.79 10.27 -7.67
C VAL A 51 -16.33 9.84 -7.69
N THR A 52 -15.50 10.41 -6.81
CA THR A 52 -14.08 10.03 -6.72
C THR A 52 -13.92 8.56 -6.32
N ALA A 53 -14.72 8.07 -5.38
CA ALA A 53 -14.72 6.65 -5.00
C ALA A 53 -15.06 5.72 -6.18
N VAL A 54 -16.06 6.07 -6.98
CA VAL A 54 -16.44 5.28 -8.18
C VAL A 54 -15.30 5.27 -9.19
N VAL A 55 -14.68 6.42 -9.46
CA VAL A 55 -13.54 6.52 -10.38
C VAL A 55 -12.36 5.67 -9.88
N GLU A 56 -12.03 5.74 -8.59
CA GLU A 56 -10.97 4.91 -8.01
C GLU A 56 -11.23 3.41 -8.14
N ILE A 57 -12.47 2.97 -7.87
CA ILE A 57 -12.86 1.57 -8.02
C ILE A 57 -12.72 1.14 -9.48
N ALA A 58 -13.22 1.95 -10.42
CA ALA A 58 -13.12 1.66 -11.85
C ALA A 58 -11.66 1.53 -12.30
N LEU A 59 -10.78 2.45 -11.89
CA LEU A 59 -9.36 2.40 -12.20
C LEU A 59 -8.69 1.14 -11.62
N ARG A 60 -8.97 0.79 -10.36
CA ARG A 60 -8.46 -0.45 -9.75
C ARG A 60 -8.94 -1.69 -10.49
N LYS A 61 -10.16 -1.67 -11.04
CA LYS A 61 -10.73 -2.80 -11.80
C LYS A 61 -10.16 -2.90 -13.21
N LEU A 62 -9.82 -1.77 -13.84
CA LEU A 62 -9.19 -1.75 -15.16
C LEU A 62 -7.75 -2.26 -15.11
N LEU A 63 -6.96 -1.81 -14.13
CA LEU A 63 -5.52 -2.05 -14.09
C LEU A 63 -5.13 -3.42 -13.49
N LYS A 64 -5.91 -3.95 -12.55
CA LYS A 64 -5.64 -5.26 -11.91
C LYS A 64 -5.56 -6.45 -12.87
N PRO A 65 -6.51 -6.65 -13.81
CA PRO A 65 -6.47 -7.82 -14.69
C PRO A 65 -5.27 -7.78 -15.65
N GLU A 66 -4.88 -6.60 -16.14
CA GLU A 66 -3.72 -6.47 -17.03
C GLU A 66 -2.41 -6.80 -16.30
N HIS A 67 -2.24 -6.31 -15.06
CA HIS A 67 -1.08 -6.64 -14.25
C HIS A 67 -1.00 -8.15 -13.94
N ALA A 68 -2.13 -8.77 -13.57
CA ALA A 68 -2.19 -10.19 -13.27
C ALA A 68 -1.92 -11.06 -14.52
N ALA A 69 -2.41 -10.64 -15.69
CA ALA A 69 -2.13 -11.33 -16.96
C ALA A 69 -0.64 -11.26 -17.31
N LEU A 70 -0.02 -10.09 -17.14
CA LEU A 70 1.41 -9.90 -17.39
C LEU A 70 2.27 -10.76 -16.45
N GLU A 71 1.95 -10.80 -15.15
CA GLU A 71 2.65 -11.63 -14.17
C GLU A 71 2.52 -13.13 -14.47
N ASN A 72 1.32 -13.58 -14.84
CA ASN A 72 1.09 -14.98 -15.23
C ASN A 72 1.89 -15.34 -16.48
N GLN A 73 1.97 -14.44 -17.46
CA GLN A 73 2.77 -14.65 -18.67
C GLN A 73 4.28 -14.69 -18.36
N ALA A 74 4.76 -13.80 -17.50
CA ALA A 74 6.16 -13.80 -17.06
C ALA A 74 6.51 -15.10 -16.32
N HIS A 75 5.64 -15.57 -15.42
CA HIS A 75 5.83 -16.84 -14.72
C HIS A 75 5.87 -18.04 -15.68
N ALA A 76 4.97 -18.07 -16.67
CA ALA A 76 4.96 -19.13 -17.68
C ALA A 76 6.25 -19.14 -18.51
N LEU A 77 6.78 -17.96 -18.88
CA LEU A 77 8.05 -17.84 -19.59
C LEU A 77 9.23 -18.30 -18.72
N GLN A 78 9.25 -17.95 -17.43
CA GLN A 78 10.30 -18.41 -16.51
C GLN A 78 10.33 -19.93 -16.40
N ILE A 79 9.18 -20.59 -16.24
CA ILE A 79 9.08 -22.05 -16.18
C ILE A 79 9.64 -22.69 -17.46
N ARG A 80 9.33 -22.11 -18.63
CA ARG A 80 9.82 -22.60 -19.92
C ARG A 80 11.33 -22.43 -20.06
N LEU A 81 11.87 -21.29 -19.62
CA LEU A 81 13.32 -21.05 -19.61
C LEU A 81 14.03 -22.04 -18.68
N ASP A 82 13.54 -22.25 -17.46
CA ASP A 82 14.12 -23.19 -16.50
C ASP A 82 14.11 -24.63 -17.05
N ALA A 83 13.02 -25.04 -17.72
CA ALA A 83 12.92 -26.34 -18.37
C ALA A 83 13.92 -26.49 -19.53
N PHE A 84 14.08 -25.45 -20.36
CA PHE A 84 15.05 -25.44 -21.44
C PHE A 84 16.49 -25.51 -20.94
N VAL A 85 16.84 -24.71 -19.93
CA VAL A 85 18.17 -24.73 -19.31
C VAL A 85 18.46 -26.10 -18.71
N ARG A 86 17.48 -26.72 -18.04
CA ARG A 86 17.61 -28.07 -17.48
C ARG A 86 17.82 -29.13 -18.55
N ALA A 87 17.07 -29.08 -19.66
CA ALA A 87 17.18 -30.05 -20.75
C ALA A 87 18.50 -29.95 -21.53
N ASN A 88 19.09 -28.75 -21.59
CA ASN A 88 20.32 -28.48 -22.32
C ASN A 88 21.55 -28.39 -21.40
N HIS A 89 21.40 -28.64 -20.10
CA HIS A 89 22.54 -28.65 -19.19
C HIS A 89 23.45 -29.85 -19.53
N PRO A 90 24.74 -29.63 -19.85
CA PRO A 90 25.65 -30.68 -20.34
C PRO A 90 25.90 -31.84 -19.34
N CYS A 91 25.45 -31.74 -18.09
CA CYS A 91 25.65 -32.77 -17.07
C CYS A 91 24.65 -33.95 -17.10
N ALA A 92 23.69 -34.02 -18.04
CA ALA A 92 22.73 -35.13 -18.08
C ALA A 92 23.13 -36.31 -19.01
N LYS A 93 24.21 -36.19 -19.81
CA LYS A 93 24.54 -37.18 -20.85
C LYS A 93 25.81 -38.02 -20.64
N HIS A 94 26.50 -37.91 -19.51
CA HIS A 94 27.60 -38.82 -19.18
C HIS A 94 27.63 -39.10 -17.67
N GLY A 95 27.24 -40.31 -17.28
CA GLY A 95 27.27 -40.68 -15.86
C GLY A 95 26.59 -42.00 -15.51
N HIS A 96 26.70 -43.03 -16.36
CA HIS A 96 26.57 -44.40 -15.85
C HIS A 96 27.91 -44.82 -15.27
N MET A 97 28.29 -44.27 -14.12
CA MET A 97 29.40 -44.75 -13.30
C MET A 97 29.19 -44.21 -11.88
N HIS A 98 29.07 -45.14 -10.95
CA HIS A 98 28.92 -44.99 -9.50
C HIS A 98 29.40 -43.66 -8.88
N SER A 99 28.51 -42.95 -8.17
CA SER A 99 28.95 -42.23 -6.97
C SER A 99 27.79 -41.96 -6.00
N ARG A 100 27.91 -42.56 -4.81
CA ARG A 100 27.22 -42.13 -3.60
C ARG A 100 27.56 -40.66 -3.33
N ALA A 101 26.58 -39.93 -2.80
CA ALA A 101 26.68 -38.57 -2.25
C ALA A 101 26.72 -37.42 -3.26
N PHE A 102 25.54 -36.97 -3.67
CA PHE A 102 25.32 -35.55 -3.98
C PHE A 102 24.25 -35.00 -3.05
N ARG A 103 24.72 -34.27 -2.02
CA ARG A 103 23.89 -33.39 -1.21
C ARG A 103 23.36 -32.27 -2.11
N THR A 104 22.06 -32.04 -2.05
CA THR A 104 21.32 -31.03 -2.80
C THR A 104 21.69 -29.60 -2.36
N PRO A 105 22.10 -28.68 -3.27
CA PRO A 105 22.29 -27.26 -2.94
C PRO A 105 20.97 -26.51 -2.65
N LEU A 106 19.83 -27.05 -3.10
CA LEU A 106 18.53 -26.39 -2.99
C LEU A 106 17.93 -26.42 -1.56
N ARG A 107 18.51 -27.19 -0.64
CA ARG A 107 18.06 -27.24 0.76
C ARG A 107 18.74 -26.21 1.67
N GLU A 108 19.86 -25.60 1.24
CA GLU A 108 20.58 -24.62 2.06
C GLU A 108 20.04 -23.19 1.89
N HIS A 109 19.56 -22.83 0.69
CA HIS A 109 18.94 -21.51 0.48
C HIS A 109 17.58 -21.36 1.18
N ARG A 110 16.87 -22.46 1.40
CA ARG A 110 15.59 -22.46 2.15
C ARG A 110 15.79 -22.38 3.67
N ARG A 111 16.99 -22.67 4.19
CA ARG A 111 17.30 -22.48 5.62
C ARG A 111 17.74 -21.04 5.91
N THR A 112 18.46 -20.40 5.00
CA THR A 112 18.92 -19.01 5.19
C THR A 112 17.78 -17.99 5.14
N CYS A 113 16.70 -18.25 4.39
CA CYS A 113 15.51 -17.38 4.40
C CYS A 113 14.52 -17.66 5.55
N ALA A 114 14.60 -18.81 6.23
CA ALA A 114 13.72 -19.10 7.38
C ALA A 114 14.23 -18.41 8.67
N ASP A 115 15.56 -18.26 8.82
CA ASP A 115 16.17 -17.59 9.97
C ASP A 115 16.01 -16.06 9.93
N ALA A 116 15.80 -15.45 8.76
CA ALA A 116 15.61 -14.00 8.63
C ALA A 116 14.23 -13.51 9.11
N THR A 117 13.25 -14.40 9.24
CA THR A 117 11.87 -14.08 9.67
C THR A 117 11.63 -14.19 11.18
N HIS A 118 12.62 -14.62 11.99
CA HIS A 118 12.44 -14.77 13.43
C HIS A 118 12.90 -13.56 14.28
N SER A 119 13.53 -12.56 13.68
CA SER A 119 13.90 -11.33 14.38
C SER A 119 12.88 -10.24 14.10
N LEU A 120 11.78 -10.21 14.87
CA LEU A 120 11.00 -9.03 15.24
C LEU A 120 9.72 -9.50 15.96
N LYS A 121 9.88 -10.08 17.16
CA LYS A 121 8.78 -10.20 18.12
C LYS A 121 9.07 -9.23 19.28
N PRO A 122 8.17 -8.29 19.62
CA PRO A 122 8.36 -7.42 20.77
C PRO A 122 8.51 -8.26 22.04
N ARG A 123 9.53 -7.97 22.84
CA ARG A 123 9.69 -8.55 24.19
C ARG A 123 8.48 -8.17 25.03
N SER A 124 7.73 -9.18 25.48
CA SER A 124 6.77 -9.05 26.58
C SER A 124 7.51 -8.65 27.86
N PRO A 125 6.96 -7.77 28.73
CA PRO A 125 7.55 -7.49 30.03
C PRO A 125 7.40 -8.68 30.97
N ASP A 126 8.43 -8.97 31.78
CA ASP A 126 8.41 -10.00 32.81
C ASP A 126 7.46 -9.62 33.97
N PRO A 127 6.78 -10.59 34.61
CA PRO A 127 5.95 -10.33 35.78
C PRO A 127 6.82 -10.10 37.03
N PRO A 128 6.31 -9.34 38.03
CA PRO A 128 7.06 -9.02 39.23
C PRO A 128 7.26 -10.26 40.10
N ARG A 129 8.50 -10.49 40.55
CA ARG A 129 8.80 -11.51 41.55
C ARG A 129 8.21 -11.08 42.90
N SER A 130 7.42 -11.97 43.50
CA SER A 130 6.95 -11.90 44.88
C SER A 130 8.09 -11.99 45.88
#